data_AF-A0A1N7L4B4-F1
#
_entry.id   AF-A0A1N7L4B4-F1
#
_cell.length_a   1.000
_cell.length_b   1.000
_cell.length_c   1.000
_cell.angle_alpha   90.00
_cell.angle_beta   90.00
_cell.angle_gamma   90.00
#
_symmetry.space_group_name_H-M   'P 1'
#
loop_
_entity.id
_entity.type
_entity.pdbx_description
1 polymer ?
#
loop_
_entity_poly.entity_id
_entity_poly.type
_entity_poly.pdbx_seq_one_letter_code
_entity_poly.pdbx_strand_id
1 'polypeptide(L)'
;MITPATRNWVATKQHPIFRATITMSVSPGTDIPGRKKTLLVSVLIFVWLAGSLFGLWWFQQQSLRPFVEADAPAESRSPDIVEQGLAALLKRVSAEYPESSDALVTVVHLWNPDCLCNNVSARHTRAIIEQWPEGDEVRFVILAPETLPENRLAEARKLNPNALVMRASANDKLPLTASPGLAVLSQNASLAYFGAYGFGALCSLSDEALFTNMIERLLAGESYGPFLNIAGSGCFCAWPDPTQLPVE
;
A
#
# COMPACT_ATOMS: atom_id res chain seq x y z
N MET A 1 -32.25 35.21 -35.02
CA MET A 1 -33.65 34.89 -34.68
C MET A 1 -34.00 33.58 -35.36
N ILE A 2 -34.09 32.49 -34.62
CA ILE A 2 -34.50 31.19 -35.16
C ILE A 2 -35.81 30.83 -34.47
N THR A 3 -36.92 30.93 -35.18
CA THR A 3 -38.24 30.50 -34.75
C THR A 3 -38.34 28.98 -34.87
N PRO A 4 -38.70 28.23 -33.82
CA PRO A 4 -38.91 26.80 -33.95
C PRO A 4 -40.27 26.56 -34.63
N ALA A 5 -40.26 25.83 -35.75
CA ALA A 5 -41.47 25.45 -36.47
C ALA A 5 -42.24 24.35 -35.71
N THR A 6 -43.53 24.57 -35.50
CA THR A 6 -44.47 23.58 -34.94
C THR A 6 -44.66 22.43 -35.92
N ARG A 7 -44.26 21.21 -35.54
CA ARG A 7 -44.47 20.00 -36.34
C ARG A 7 -45.71 19.27 -35.82
N ASN A 8 -46.83 19.41 -36.50
CA ASN A 8 -48.09 18.75 -36.15
C ASN A 8 -48.13 17.36 -36.80
N TRP A 9 -48.26 16.30 -35.99
CA TRP A 9 -48.53 14.95 -36.47
C TRP A 9 -50.03 14.66 -36.34
N VAL A 10 -50.68 14.37 -37.47
CA VAL A 10 -52.09 13.95 -37.51
C VAL A 10 -52.13 12.47 -37.81
N ALA A 11 -52.46 11.65 -36.80
CA ALA A 11 -52.72 10.23 -36.97
C ALA A 11 -54.23 10.01 -37.13
N THR A 12 -54.68 9.73 -38.35
CA THR A 12 -56.09 9.49 -38.66
C THR A 12 -56.40 8.00 -38.56
N LYS A 13 -57.05 7.56 -37.48
CA LYS A 13 -57.57 6.17 -37.36
C LYS A 13 -59.03 6.16 -37.84
N GLN A 14 -59.31 5.46 -38.94
CA GLN A 14 -60.68 5.33 -39.49
C GLN A 14 -61.39 4.13 -38.85
N HIS A 15 -62.47 4.38 -38.11
CA HIS A 15 -63.47 3.37 -37.72
C HIS A 15 -64.85 3.76 -38.30
N PRO A 16 -65.69 2.81 -38.73
CA PRO A 16 -66.74 3.09 -39.71
C PRO A 16 -68.05 3.69 -39.15
N ILE A 17 -68.18 4.05 -37.87
CA ILE A 17 -69.49 4.47 -37.31
C ILE A 17 -69.46 5.75 -36.46
N PHE A 18 -68.31 6.30 -36.08
CA PHE A 18 -68.24 7.58 -35.36
C PHE A 18 -67.00 8.40 -35.79
N ARG A 19 -67.22 9.60 -36.34
CA ARG A 19 -66.14 10.60 -36.57
C ARG A 19 -65.91 11.38 -35.29
N ALA A 20 -64.96 10.95 -34.46
CA ALA A 20 -64.40 11.77 -33.40
C ALA A 20 -62.97 12.17 -33.80
N THR A 21 -62.75 13.46 -34.08
CA THR A 21 -61.42 14.00 -34.32
C THR A 21 -60.81 14.34 -32.96
N ILE A 22 -59.93 13.47 -32.44
CA ILE A 22 -59.14 13.76 -31.25
C ILE A 22 -57.82 14.36 -31.70
N THR A 23 -57.71 15.68 -31.65
CA THR A 23 -56.44 16.41 -31.81
C THR A 23 -55.71 16.41 -30.47
N MET A 24 -54.76 15.49 -30.28
CA MET A 24 -53.81 15.59 -29.17
C MET A 24 -52.74 16.63 -29.53
N SER A 25 -52.86 17.82 -28.97
CA SER A 25 -51.77 18.82 -28.98
C SER A 25 -50.86 18.55 -27.78
N VAL A 26 -49.62 18.16 -28.03
CA VAL A 26 -48.57 18.22 -27.00
C VAL A 26 -48.10 19.67 -26.98
N SER A 27 -48.59 20.45 -26.00
CA SER A 27 -48.00 21.76 -25.71
C SER A 27 -46.55 21.57 -25.30
N PRO A 28 -45.61 22.43 -25.75
CA PRO A 28 -44.26 22.45 -25.21
C PRO A 28 -44.40 22.73 -23.71
N GLY A 29 -43.84 21.82 -22.90
CA GLY A 29 -44.04 21.79 -21.45
C GLY A 29 -43.86 23.18 -20.84
N THR A 30 -44.86 23.55 -20.04
CA THR A 30 -44.81 24.70 -19.15
C THR A 30 -43.52 24.66 -18.33
N ASP A 31 -42.79 25.78 -18.31
CA ASP A 31 -41.66 25.97 -17.39
C ASP A 31 -42.15 25.69 -15.96
N ILE A 32 -41.74 24.55 -15.38
CA ILE A 32 -42.13 24.17 -14.03
C ILE A 32 -41.60 25.26 -13.07
N PRO A 33 -42.47 25.98 -12.34
CA PRO A 33 -42.05 26.97 -11.38
C PRO A 33 -41.17 26.31 -10.31
N GLY A 34 -39.88 26.65 -10.31
CA GLY A 34 -38.89 26.01 -9.44
C GLY A 34 -37.64 25.50 -10.16
N ARG A 35 -37.65 25.35 -11.50
CA ARG A 35 -36.48 24.83 -12.26
C ARG A 35 -35.16 25.54 -11.92
N LYS A 36 -35.16 26.86 -11.79
CA LYS A 36 -33.97 27.65 -11.41
C LYS A 36 -33.48 27.35 -9.98
N LYS A 37 -34.40 27.12 -9.04
CA LYS A 37 -34.09 26.76 -7.65
C LYS A 37 -33.54 25.34 -7.56
N THR A 38 -34.16 24.39 -8.27
CA THR A 38 -33.67 23.01 -8.38
C THR A 38 -32.28 22.98 -9.01
N LEU A 39 -32.05 23.71 -10.11
CA LEU A 39 -30.72 23.81 -10.73
C LEU A 39 -29.68 24.40 -9.77
N LEU A 40 -30.03 25.45 -9.03
CA LEU A 40 -29.12 26.06 -8.05
C LEU A 40 -28.77 25.08 -6.92
N VAL A 41 -29.76 24.36 -6.38
CA VAL A 41 -29.52 23.35 -5.33
C VAL A 41 -28.67 22.20 -5.88
N SER A 42 -28.95 21.71 -7.09
CA SER A 42 -28.15 20.67 -7.74
C SER A 42 -26.70 21.11 -7.94
N VAL A 43 -26.46 22.36 -8.36
CA VAL A 43 -25.11 22.91 -8.52
C VAL A 43 -24.40 23.00 -7.16
N LEU A 44 -25.08 23.46 -6.12
CA LEU A 44 -24.49 23.52 -4.78
C LEU A 44 -24.09 22.14 -4.26
N ILE A 45 -24.96 21.13 -4.43
CA ILE A 45 -24.66 19.74 -4.07
C ILE A 45 -23.46 19.23 -4.86
N PHE A 46 -23.42 19.48 -6.17
CA PHE A 46 -22.31 19.04 -7.02
C PHE A 46 -20.98 19.68 -6.62
N VAL A 47 -20.97 20.99 -6.35
CA VAL A 47 -19.78 21.71 -5.88
C VAL A 47 -19.31 21.15 -4.55
N TRP A 48 -20.22 20.87 -3.61
CA TRP A 48 -19.89 20.27 -2.32
C TRP A 48 -19.30 18.86 -2.46
N LEU A 49 -19.91 18.00 -3.29
CA LEU A 49 -19.38 16.67 -3.57
C LEU A 49 -18.01 16.72 -4.24
N ALA A 50 -17.84 17.58 -5.24
CA ALA A 50 -16.57 17.75 -5.94
C ALA A 50 -15.47 18.27 -5.01
N GLY A 51 -15.78 19.26 -4.16
CA GLY A 51 -14.86 19.77 -3.15
C GLY A 51 -14.45 18.71 -2.12
N SER A 52 -15.41 17.91 -1.66
CA SER A 52 -15.15 16.80 -0.72
C SER A 52 -14.27 15.72 -1.36
N LEU A 53 -14.57 15.32 -2.60
CA LEU A 53 -13.79 14.33 -3.34
C LEU A 53 -12.36 14.82 -3.60
N PHE A 54 -12.21 16.09 -3.96
CA PHE A 54 -10.90 16.72 -4.14
C PHE A 54 -10.10 16.76 -2.83
N GLY A 55 -10.73 17.14 -1.71
CA GLY A 55 -10.09 17.16 -0.41
C GLY A 55 -9.63 15.77 0.04
N LEU A 56 -10.47 14.74 -0.14
CA LEU A 56 -10.11 13.35 0.14
C LEU A 56 -8.97 12.86 -0.75
N TRP A 57 -9.04 13.15 -2.04
CA TRP A 57 -7.99 12.79 -3.00
C TRP A 57 -6.64 13.44 -2.64
N TRP A 58 -6.65 14.74 -2.30
CA TRP A 58 -5.47 15.47 -1.86
C TRP A 58 -4.87 14.89 -0.58
N PHE A 59 -5.71 14.65 0.43
CA PHE A 59 -5.29 14.08 1.71
C PHE A 59 -4.66 12.69 1.54
N GLN A 60 -5.27 11.85 0.70
CA GLN A 60 -4.74 10.54 0.36
C GLN A 60 -3.39 10.65 -0.36
N GLN A 61 -3.27 11.56 -1.33
CA GLN A 61 -2.06 11.73 -2.12
C GLN A 61 -0.88 12.28 -1.29
N GLN A 62 -1.13 13.16 -0.32
CA GLN A 62 -0.09 13.69 0.57
C GLN A 62 0.57 12.62 1.44
N SER A 63 -0.11 11.50 1.66
CA SER A 63 0.41 10.36 2.43
C SER A 63 1.23 9.37 1.59
N LEU A 64 1.30 9.57 0.27
CA LEU A 64 2.03 8.69 -0.64
C LEU A 64 3.41 9.25 -0.95
N ARG A 65 4.42 8.39 -0.82
CA ARG A 65 5.81 8.68 -1.18
C ARG A 65 6.41 7.52 -1.97
N PRO A 66 7.45 7.74 -2.78
CA PRO A 66 8.19 6.64 -3.39
C PRO A 66 8.91 5.82 -2.30
N PHE A 67 9.08 4.51 -2.56
CA PHE A 67 9.85 3.64 -1.66
C PHE A 67 11.33 3.99 -1.68
N VAL A 68 11.88 4.27 -2.88
CA VAL A 68 13.21 4.86 -3.06
C VAL A 68 13.05 6.19 -3.79
N GLU A 69 13.51 7.29 -3.17
CA GLU A 69 13.44 8.64 -3.75
C GLU A 69 14.22 8.73 -5.07
N ALA A 70 13.78 9.58 -5.99
CA ALA A 70 14.39 9.71 -7.31
C ALA A 70 15.88 10.14 -7.26
N ASP A 71 16.24 10.94 -6.26
CA ASP A 71 17.59 11.43 -5.98
C ASP A 71 18.39 10.51 -5.04
N ALA A 72 17.81 9.40 -4.58
CA ALA A 72 18.51 8.45 -3.73
C ALA A 72 19.74 7.87 -4.44
N PRO A 73 20.83 7.57 -3.70
CA PRO A 73 22.06 7.01 -4.24
C PRO A 73 21.81 5.73 -5.06
N ALA A 74 22.64 5.48 -6.08
CA ALA A 74 22.49 4.33 -6.98
C ALA A 74 22.54 2.98 -6.25
N GLU A 75 23.26 2.95 -5.13
CA GLU A 75 23.40 1.82 -4.21
C GLU A 75 22.04 1.37 -3.66
N SER A 76 21.08 2.29 -3.50
CA SER A 76 19.71 1.98 -3.04
C SER A 76 18.90 1.16 -4.05
N ARG A 77 19.40 1.02 -5.27
CA ARG A 77 18.79 0.27 -6.38
C ARG A 77 19.64 -0.94 -6.80
N SER A 78 20.70 -1.26 -6.06
CA SER A 78 21.60 -2.37 -6.36
C SER A 78 21.23 -3.60 -5.53
N PRO A 79 20.86 -4.73 -6.18
CA PRO A 79 20.62 -5.99 -5.48
C PRO A 79 21.85 -6.45 -4.69
N ASP A 80 23.05 -6.30 -5.28
CA ASP A 80 24.31 -6.75 -4.69
C ASP A 80 24.63 -6.00 -3.39
N ILE A 81 24.38 -4.69 -3.33
CA ILE A 81 24.60 -3.89 -2.12
C ILE A 81 23.59 -4.26 -1.04
N VAL A 82 22.32 -4.45 -1.41
CA VAL A 82 21.27 -4.89 -0.50
C VAL A 82 21.62 -6.26 0.10
N GLU A 83 22.03 -7.21 -0.73
CA GLU A 83 22.41 -8.56 -0.30
C GLU A 83 23.64 -8.55 0.60
N GLN A 84 24.67 -7.78 0.27
CA GLN A 84 25.84 -7.59 1.14
C GLN A 84 25.45 -7.02 2.51
N GLY A 85 24.53 -6.06 2.54
CA GLY A 85 24.09 -5.47 3.79
C GLY A 85 23.22 -6.40 4.63
N LEU A 86 22.34 -7.17 3.98
CA LEU A 86 21.58 -8.23 4.62
C LEU A 86 22.50 -9.33 5.17
N ALA A 87 23.57 -9.70 4.46
CA ALA A 87 24.54 -10.67 4.96
C ALA A 87 25.25 -10.19 6.23
N ALA A 88 25.52 -8.88 6.36
CA ALA A 88 26.06 -8.31 7.59
C ALA A 88 25.03 -8.35 8.75
N LEU A 89 23.77 -8.01 8.47
CA LEU A 89 22.66 -8.13 9.42
C LEU A 89 22.48 -9.58 9.89
N LEU A 90 22.48 -10.53 8.96
CA LEU A 90 22.25 -11.95 9.25
C LEU A 90 23.28 -12.54 10.19
N LYS A 91 24.53 -12.06 10.16
CA LYS A 91 25.56 -12.47 11.14
C LYS A 91 25.21 -12.06 12.57
N ARG A 92 24.53 -10.93 12.78
CA ARG A 92 24.02 -10.54 14.10
C ARG A 92 22.78 -11.33 14.48
N VAL A 93 21.89 -11.52 13.52
CA VAL A 93 20.68 -12.34 13.71
C VAL A 93 21.04 -13.76 14.16
N SER A 94 22.03 -14.40 13.52
CA SER A 94 22.47 -15.75 13.91
C SER A 94 23.07 -15.83 15.30
N ALA A 95 23.57 -14.72 15.87
CA ALA A 95 24.10 -14.70 17.23
C ALA A 95 22.99 -14.58 18.29
N GLU A 96 21.83 -14.03 17.93
CA GLU A 96 20.68 -13.87 18.83
C GLU A 96 19.62 -14.97 18.67
N TYR A 97 19.72 -15.79 17.62
CA TYR A 97 18.81 -16.92 17.38
C TYR A 97 19.36 -18.20 18.00
N PRO A 98 18.55 -19.01 18.72
CA PRO A 98 18.98 -20.34 19.13
C PRO A 98 19.36 -21.16 17.89
N GLU A 99 20.39 -22.00 17.99
CA GLU A 99 20.81 -22.91 16.91
C GLU A 99 19.67 -23.91 16.62
N SER A 100 18.70 -23.52 15.79
CA SER A 100 17.93 -24.47 15.00
C SER A 100 18.88 -24.99 13.93
N SER A 101 19.10 -26.31 13.88
CA SER A 101 20.12 -26.95 13.04
C SER A 101 19.95 -26.73 11.53
N ASP A 102 18.83 -26.15 11.12
CA ASP A 102 18.39 -26.13 9.74
C ASP A 102 18.37 -24.70 9.18
N ALA A 103 18.70 -24.61 7.90
CA ALA A 103 18.76 -23.38 7.13
C ALA A 103 17.33 -22.82 6.97
N LEU A 104 17.00 -21.74 7.70
CA LEU A 104 15.65 -21.14 7.71
C LEU A 104 15.49 -20.10 6.61
N VAL A 105 14.28 -20.01 6.05
CA VAL A 105 13.88 -18.82 5.28
C VAL A 105 13.80 -17.65 6.25
N THR A 106 14.50 -16.55 5.96
CA THR A 106 14.51 -15.37 6.84
C THR A 106 13.72 -14.23 6.25
N VAL A 107 12.75 -13.72 7.00
CA VAL A 107 11.96 -12.53 6.65
C VAL A 107 12.41 -11.39 7.55
N VAL A 108 12.90 -10.32 6.97
CA VAL A 108 13.28 -9.09 7.68
C VAL A 108 12.24 -8.02 7.39
N HIS A 109 11.40 -7.70 8.37
CA HIS A 109 10.46 -6.59 8.31
C HIS A 109 11.17 -5.28 8.67
N LEU A 110 11.19 -4.32 7.74
CA LEU A 110 11.70 -2.98 7.96
C LEU A 110 10.63 -2.15 8.65
N TRP A 111 10.83 -1.85 9.93
CA TRP A 111 9.83 -1.24 10.79
C TRP A 111 10.32 0.08 11.37
N ASN A 112 9.47 1.10 11.33
CA ASN A 112 9.67 2.35 12.06
C ASN A 112 8.45 2.59 12.96
N PRO A 113 8.57 2.59 14.29
CA PRO A 113 7.43 2.73 15.20
C PRO A 113 6.62 4.01 14.99
N ASP A 114 7.27 5.08 14.55
CA ASP A 114 6.62 6.38 14.37
C ASP A 114 5.94 6.51 12.99
N CYS A 115 6.00 5.46 12.17
CA CYS A 115 5.36 5.44 10.86
C CYS A 115 3.88 5.06 10.95
N LEU A 116 3.01 6.00 10.60
CA LEU A 116 1.56 5.76 10.54
C LEU A 116 1.17 4.63 9.58
N CYS A 117 1.97 4.39 8.54
CA CYS A 117 1.70 3.37 7.51
C CYS A 117 1.89 1.92 7.98
N ASN A 118 2.41 1.70 9.19
CA ASN A 118 2.53 0.35 9.77
C ASN A 118 1.18 -0.37 9.86
N ASN A 119 0.09 0.36 10.06
CA ASN A 119 -1.25 -0.21 10.11
C ASN A 119 -1.66 -0.87 8.79
N VAL A 120 -1.20 -0.33 7.64
CA VAL A 120 -1.50 -0.87 6.32
C VAL A 120 -0.69 -2.15 6.08
N SER A 121 0.59 -2.17 6.47
CA SER A 121 1.44 -3.36 6.31
C SER A 121 1.13 -4.47 7.33
N ALA A 122 0.46 -4.16 8.45
CA ALA A 122 0.19 -5.10 9.53
C ALA A 122 -0.53 -6.38 9.08
N ARG A 123 -1.40 -6.30 8.07
CA ARG A 123 -2.07 -7.49 7.53
C ARG A 123 -1.08 -8.49 6.92
N HIS A 124 -0.01 -8.00 6.28
CA HIS A 124 0.99 -8.84 5.62
C HIS A 124 1.94 -9.45 6.64
N THR A 125 2.39 -8.67 7.63
CA THR A 125 3.27 -9.19 8.69
C THR A 125 2.54 -10.24 9.53
N ARG A 126 1.26 -9.98 9.86
CA ARG A 126 0.43 -10.91 10.62
C ARG A 126 0.20 -12.21 9.85
N ALA A 127 -0.08 -12.15 8.55
CA ALA A 127 -0.26 -13.36 7.74
C ALA A 127 0.98 -14.28 7.79
N ILE A 128 2.19 -13.72 7.75
CA ILE A 128 3.43 -14.50 7.85
C ILE A 128 3.60 -15.08 9.26
N ILE A 129 3.43 -14.26 10.31
CA ILE A 129 3.62 -14.70 11.70
C ILE A 129 2.57 -15.75 12.12
N GLU A 130 1.33 -15.62 11.66
CA GLU A 130 0.25 -16.57 11.95
C GLU A 130 0.44 -17.90 11.21
N GLN A 131 1.06 -17.88 10.02
CA GLN A 131 1.35 -19.09 9.24
C GLN A 131 2.55 -19.88 9.81
N TRP A 132 3.57 -19.20 10.33
CA TRP A 132 4.76 -19.83 10.93
C TRP A 132 5.03 -19.33 12.36
N PRO A 133 4.20 -19.73 13.35
CA PRO A 133 4.27 -19.19 14.70
C PRO A 133 5.45 -19.70 15.55
N GLU A 134 6.00 -20.87 15.20
CA GLU A 134 7.01 -21.59 16.02
C GLU A 134 8.45 -21.13 15.73
N GLY A 135 8.69 -20.50 14.58
CA GLY A 135 10.03 -19.99 14.21
C GLY A 135 11.03 -21.07 13.74
N ASP A 136 10.59 -22.31 13.58
CA ASP A 136 11.43 -23.47 13.24
C ASP A 136 11.69 -23.65 11.74
N GLU A 137 10.86 -23.05 10.88
CA GLU A 137 11.02 -23.06 9.42
C GLU A 137 11.33 -21.67 8.87
N VAL A 138 10.69 -20.66 9.47
CA VAL A 138 10.75 -19.27 9.05
C VAL A 138 11.17 -18.39 10.22
N ARG A 139 12.27 -17.67 10.01
CA ARG A 139 12.76 -16.68 10.96
C ARG A 139 12.16 -15.32 10.64
N PHE A 140 11.33 -14.78 11.53
CA PHE A 140 10.79 -13.43 11.39
C PHE A 140 11.61 -12.43 12.23
N VAL A 141 12.24 -11.45 11.57
CA VAL A 141 13.05 -10.40 12.18
C VAL A 141 12.35 -9.06 11.98
N ILE A 142 12.14 -8.31 13.06
CA ILE A 142 11.69 -6.92 13.00
C ILE A 142 12.93 -6.03 13.17
N LEU A 143 13.30 -5.36 12.08
CA LEU A 143 14.41 -4.42 12.06
C LEU A 143 13.88 -3.01 12.37
N ALA A 144 14.29 -2.47 13.50
CA ALA A 144 13.97 -1.12 13.96
C ALA A 144 15.08 -0.11 13.58
N PRO A 145 14.82 1.20 13.61
CA PRO A 145 15.84 2.22 13.36
C PRO A 145 16.95 2.18 14.43
N GLU A 146 18.16 2.55 14.05
CA GLU A 146 19.32 2.59 14.96
C GLU A 146 19.08 3.53 16.16
N THR A 147 18.36 4.63 15.94
CA THR A 147 18.05 5.67 16.93
C THR A 147 16.93 5.30 17.90
N LEU A 148 16.29 4.13 17.76
CA LEU A 148 15.18 3.77 18.62
C LEU A 148 15.64 3.58 20.08
N PRO A 149 15.08 4.32 21.06
CA PRO A 149 15.45 4.16 22.46
C PRO A 149 15.18 2.76 23.00
N GLU A 150 16.05 2.30 23.92
CA GLU A 150 16.01 0.92 24.44
C GLU A 150 14.69 0.55 25.12
N ASN A 151 14.04 1.49 25.81
CA ASN A 151 12.73 1.24 26.42
C ASN A 151 11.66 0.89 25.36
N ARG A 152 11.64 1.61 24.22
CA ARG A 152 10.71 1.33 23.11
C ARG A 152 11.09 0.04 22.38
N LEU A 153 12.38 -0.27 22.26
CA LEU A 153 12.83 -1.55 21.71
C LEU A 153 12.41 -2.73 22.60
N ALA A 154 12.59 -2.62 23.92
CA ALA A 154 12.20 -3.63 24.89
C ALA A 154 10.68 -3.85 24.91
N GLU A 155 9.90 -2.77 24.79
CA GLU A 155 8.44 -2.86 24.61
C GLU A 155 8.08 -3.59 23.30
N ALA A 156 8.73 -3.25 22.18
CA ALA A 156 8.52 -3.93 20.91
C ALA A 156 8.87 -5.42 20.98
N ARG A 157 9.95 -5.81 21.68
CA ARG A 157 10.31 -7.21 21.96
C ARG A 157 9.21 -7.93 22.73
N LYS A 158 8.65 -7.30 23.76
CA LYS A 158 7.56 -7.86 24.57
C LYS A 158 6.28 -8.07 23.76
N LEU A 159 5.97 -7.16 22.84
CA LEU A 159 4.77 -7.22 22.01
C LEU A 159 4.87 -8.22 20.85
N ASN A 160 6.08 -8.64 20.48
CA ASN A 160 6.32 -9.54 19.35
C ASN A 160 7.12 -10.79 19.80
N PRO A 161 6.51 -11.69 20.60
CA PRO A 161 7.22 -12.83 21.18
C PRO A 161 7.70 -13.86 20.14
N ASN A 162 7.08 -13.89 18.96
CA ASN A 162 7.43 -14.82 17.88
C ASN A 162 8.33 -14.18 16.81
N ALA A 163 8.94 -13.03 17.13
CA ALA A 163 9.84 -12.33 16.23
C ALA A 163 11.08 -11.85 16.95
N LEU A 164 12.21 -11.90 16.26
CA LEU A 164 13.44 -11.27 16.75
C LEU A 164 13.37 -9.76 16.47
N VAL A 165 13.27 -8.94 17.51
CA VAL A 165 13.25 -7.47 17.36
C VAL A 165 14.63 -6.89 17.68
N MET A 166 15.23 -6.21 16.71
CA MET A 166 16.56 -5.63 16.84
C MET A 166 16.71 -4.30 16.11
N ARG A 167 17.74 -3.53 16.47
CA ARG A 167 18.08 -2.29 15.80
C ARG A 167 18.93 -2.57 14.55
N ALA A 168 18.71 -1.77 13.51
CA ALA A 168 19.67 -1.56 12.46
C ALA A 168 20.96 -0.99 13.04
N SER A 169 22.07 -1.25 12.37
CA SER A 169 23.38 -0.70 12.69
C SER A 169 24.00 -0.12 11.45
N ALA A 170 24.74 0.97 11.60
CA ALA A 170 25.64 1.49 10.57
C ALA A 170 26.56 0.42 9.93
N ASN A 171 26.92 -0.63 10.67
CA ASN A 171 27.74 -1.73 10.15
C ASN A 171 27.02 -2.63 9.14
N ASP A 172 25.68 -2.60 9.10
CA ASP A 172 24.91 -3.38 8.14
C ASP A 172 25.04 -2.81 6.74
N LYS A 173 25.33 -1.51 6.57
CA LYS A 173 25.44 -0.84 5.25
C LYS A 173 24.25 -1.12 4.31
N LEU A 174 23.09 -1.47 4.87
CA LEU A 174 21.88 -1.75 4.12
C LEU A 174 21.28 -0.40 3.67
N PRO A 175 20.96 -0.21 2.38
CA PRO A 175 20.43 1.06 1.89
C PRO A 175 18.94 1.20 2.25
N LEU A 176 18.67 1.44 3.53
CA LEU A 176 17.35 1.63 4.09
C LEU A 176 16.86 3.04 3.78
N THR A 177 15.83 3.12 2.92
CA THR A 177 15.28 4.39 2.42
C THR A 177 13.86 4.64 2.94
N ALA A 178 13.08 3.57 3.11
CA ALA A 178 11.70 3.66 3.54
C ALA A 178 11.26 2.51 4.45
N SER A 179 10.19 2.75 5.17
CA SER A 179 9.44 1.78 5.98
C SER A 179 7.93 2.07 5.86
N PRO A 180 7.03 1.08 6.00
CA PRO A 180 7.32 -0.33 6.16
C PRO A 180 7.79 -0.97 4.85
N GLY A 181 8.64 -1.98 4.97
CA GLY A 181 9.14 -2.79 3.86
C GLY A 181 9.55 -4.17 4.34
N LEU A 182 10.06 -5.01 3.44
CA LEU A 182 10.62 -6.30 3.81
C LEU A 182 11.80 -6.73 2.93
N ALA A 183 12.62 -7.61 3.50
CA ALA A 183 13.50 -8.50 2.79
C ALA A 183 13.09 -9.95 3.05
N VAL A 184 13.21 -10.81 2.04
CA VAL A 184 13.07 -12.27 2.19
C VAL A 184 14.34 -12.91 1.65
N LEU A 185 14.94 -13.77 2.46
CA LEU A 185 16.13 -14.53 2.14
C LEU A 185 15.81 -16.02 2.18
N SER A 186 16.32 -16.75 1.20
CA SER A 186 16.24 -18.21 1.16
C SER A 186 17.12 -18.84 2.26
N GLN A 187 16.99 -20.15 2.41
CA GLN A 187 17.70 -20.96 3.39
C GLN A 187 19.24 -20.78 3.31
N ASN A 188 19.78 -20.60 2.11
CA ASN A 188 21.21 -20.34 1.87
C ASN A 188 21.63 -18.87 2.07
N ALA A 189 20.78 -18.04 2.69
CA ALA A 189 20.97 -16.61 2.89
C ALA A 189 21.10 -15.77 1.59
N SER A 190 20.64 -16.29 0.44
CA SER A 190 20.53 -15.51 -0.80
C SER A 190 19.28 -14.63 -0.80
N LEU A 191 19.40 -13.43 -1.39
CA LEU A 191 18.29 -12.49 -1.48
C LEU A 191 17.22 -12.97 -2.46
N ALA A 192 16.00 -13.22 -1.97
CA ALA A 192 14.85 -13.52 -2.81
C ALA A 192 14.05 -12.27 -3.17
N TYR A 193 13.80 -11.41 -2.17
CA TYR A 193 12.95 -10.23 -2.32
C TYR A 193 13.42 -9.09 -1.44
N PHE A 194 13.39 -7.86 -1.93
CA PHE A 194 13.55 -6.66 -1.12
C PHE A 194 12.65 -5.52 -1.61
N GLY A 195 11.99 -4.82 -0.69
CA GLY A 195 11.27 -3.59 -1.03
C GLY A 195 9.94 -3.44 -0.30
N ALA A 196 8.98 -2.82 -0.98
CA ALA A 196 7.65 -2.57 -0.44
C ALA A 196 6.81 -3.85 -0.36
N TYR A 197 5.96 -3.98 0.66
CA TYR A 197 4.89 -5.00 0.64
C TYR A 197 3.97 -4.85 -0.56
N GLY A 198 3.76 -3.62 -1.03
CA GLY A 198 2.89 -3.29 -2.16
C GLY A 198 2.83 -1.77 -2.32
N PHE A 199 2.20 -1.31 -3.39
CA PHE A 199 2.12 0.12 -3.72
C PHE A 199 0.71 0.68 -3.49
N GLY A 200 0.59 2.01 -3.54
CA GLY A 200 -0.64 2.74 -3.28
C GLY A 200 -0.97 2.90 -1.79
N ALA A 201 -2.07 3.60 -1.51
CA ALA A 201 -2.48 3.97 -0.15
C ALA A 201 -2.83 2.77 0.74
N LEU A 202 -3.24 1.67 0.12
CA LEU A 202 -3.65 0.45 0.81
C LEU A 202 -2.63 -0.66 0.63
N CYS A 203 -1.40 -0.40 0.17
CA CYS A 203 -0.39 -1.41 -0.16
C CYS A 203 -0.98 -2.55 -1.01
N SER A 204 -1.84 -2.24 -1.98
CA SER A 204 -2.54 -3.26 -2.75
C SER A 204 -1.54 -4.06 -3.58
N LEU A 205 -1.33 -5.30 -3.18
CA LEU A 205 -0.92 -6.35 -4.10
C LEU A 205 -2.18 -6.97 -4.72
N SER A 206 -2.04 -7.57 -5.89
CA SER A 206 -3.11 -8.34 -6.52
C SER A 206 -3.53 -9.56 -5.69
N ASP A 207 -2.69 -9.99 -4.74
CA ASP A 207 -2.86 -11.18 -3.90
C ASP A 207 -2.30 -10.94 -2.48
N GLU A 208 -3.11 -11.16 -1.45
CA GLU A 208 -2.69 -11.06 -0.04
C GLU A 208 -1.70 -12.16 0.36
N ALA A 209 -1.75 -13.31 -0.32
CA ALA A 209 -0.94 -14.50 -0.07
C ALA A 209 0.41 -14.50 -0.81
N LEU A 210 0.77 -13.42 -1.50
CA LEU A 210 2.02 -13.38 -2.29
C LEU A 210 3.25 -13.80 -1.46
N PHE A 211 3.40 -13.22 -0.26
CA PHE A 211 4.57 -13.46 0.57
C PHE A 211 4.55 -14.83 1.24
N THR A 212 3.38 -15.30 1.70
CA THR A 212 3.26 -16.65 2.26
C THR A 212 3.55 -17.70 1.20
N ASN A 213 2.98 -17.58 0.00
CA ASN A 213 3.26 -18.50 -1.12
C ASN A 213 4.73 -18.46 -1.55
N MET A 214 5.36 -17.28 -1.56
CA MET A 214 6.78 -17.17 -1.86
C MET A 214 7.64 -17.90 -0.82
N ILE A 215 7.34 -17.73 0.46
CA ILE A 215 8.04 -18.42 1.55
C ILE A 215 7.87 -19.94 1.45
N GLU A 216 6.66 -20.44 1.18
CA GLU A 216 6.41 -21.87 0.98
C GLU A 216 7.27 -22.45 -0.16
N ARG A 217 7.41 -21.73 -1.28
CA ARG A 217 8.25 -22.18 -2.39
C ARG A 217 9.73 -22.20 -2.03
N LEU A 218 10.20 -21.20 -1.28
CA LEU A 218 11.58 -21.16 -0.77
C LEU A 218 11.84 -22.32 0.21
N LEU A 219 10.87 -22.65 1.07
CA LEU A 219 10.93 -23.82 1.96
C LEU A 219 10.96 -25.14 1.18
N ALA A 220 10.28 -25.20 0.03
CA ALA A 220 10.33 -26.33 -0.90
C ALA A 220 11.66 -26.42 -1.69
N GLY A 221 12.63 -25.54 -1.43
CA GLY A 221 13.94 -25.52 -2.08
C GLY A 221 13.94 -24.84 -3.46
N GLU A 222 12.86 -24.16 -3.83
CA GLU A 222 12.85 -23.36 -5.05
C GLU A 222 13.71 -22.10 -4.90
N SER A 223 14.28 -21.64 -6.01
CA SER A 223 14.99 -20.36 -6.06
C SER A 223 14.05 -19.24 -6.52
N TYR A 224 14.16 -18.08 -5.86
CA TYR A 224 13.43 -16.87 -6.17
C TYR A 224 14.41 -15.69 -6.17
N GLY A 225 14.23 -14.72 -7.07
CA GLY A 225 15.00 -13.47 -7.03
C GLY A 225 16.46 -13.52 -7.55
N PRO A 226 17.27 -12.48 -7.25
CA PRO A 226 16.92 -11.33 -6.42
C PRO A 226 15.92 -10.40 -7.10
N PHE A 227 14.83 -10.05 -6.41
CA PHE A 227 13.82 -9.10 -6.90
C PHE A 227 13.73 -7.86 -6.01
N LEU A 228 13.83 -6.68 -6.62
CA LEU A 228 13.71 -5.40 -5.92
C LEU A 228 12.37 -4.73 -6.22
N ASN A 229 11.44 -4.78 -5.27
CA ASN A 229 10.15 -4.10 -5.37
C ASN A 229 10.21 -2.67 -4.82
N ILE A 230 11.00 -1.83 -5.48
CA ILE A 230 11.33 -0.47 -5.01
C ILE A 230 10.83 0.65 -5.95
N ALA A 231 10.37 0.29 -7.15
CA ALA A 231 10.00 1.21 -8.21
C ALA A 231 8.51 1.62 -8.14
N GLY A 232 8.08 2.16 -7.01
CA GLY A 232 6.70 2.63 -6.85
C GLY A 232 6.46 3.46 -5.60
N SER A 233 5.27 4.05 -5.53
CA SER A 233 4.85 4.90 -4.42
C SER A 233 3.73 4.27 -3.61
N GLY A 234 3.72 4.51 -2.31
CA GLY A 234 2.76 3.93 -1.38
C GLY A 234 2.74 4.68 -0.06
N CYS A 235 1.95 4.18 0.88
CA CYS A 235 2.03 4.64 2.27
C CYS A 235 3.36 4.16 2.85
N PHE A 236 4.38 5.01 2.79
CA PHE A 236 5.67 4.77 3.43
C PHE A 236 6.07 6.01 4.24
N CYS A 237 7.03 5.83 5.13
CA CYS A 237 7.76 6.87 5.84
C CYS A 237 9.24 6.76 5.51
N ALA A 238 9.99 7.85 5.70
CA ALA A 238 11.43 7.82 5.52
C ALA A 238 12.00 6.87 6.56
N TRP A 239 13.00 6.10 6.16
CA TRP A 239 13.82 5.45 7.16
C TRP A 239 14.50 6.54 8.02
N PRO A 240 14.44 6.48 9.36
CA PRO A 240 15.05 7.50 10.20
C PRO A 240 16.56 7.55 10.00
N ASP A 241 17.07 8.73 9.67
CA ASP A 241 18.50 8.99 9.56
C ASP A 241 19.10 9.15 10.98
N PRO A 242 20.09 8.34 11.36
CA PRO A 242 20.73 8.46 12.67
C PRO A 242 21.45 9.79 12.91
N THR A 243 21.79 10.52 11.86
CA THR A 243 22.40 11.86 11.95
C THR A 243 21.39 12.97 12.18
N GLN A 244 20.12 12.71 11.92
CA GLN A 244 19.01 13.62 12.25
C GLN A 244 18.47 13.23 13.63
N LEU A 245 19.08 13.77 14.68
CA LEU A 245 18.57 13.63 16.05
C LEU A 245 17.12 14.13 16.13
N PRO A 246 16.24 13.49 16.91
CA PRO A 246 14.92 14.04 17.17
C PRO A 246 15.07 15.40 17.87
N VAL A 247 14.41 16.42 17.34
CA VAL A 247 14.15 17.64 18.13
C VAL A 247 13.18 17.22 19.23
N GLU A 248 13.68 17.23 20.47
CA GLU A 248 12.94 16.97 21.70
C GLU A 248 11.73 17.91 21.86
#